data_AF-A0A6V7JIS8-F1
#
_entry.id   AF-A0A6V7JIS8-F1
#
_cell.length_a   1.000
_cell.length_b   1.000
_cell.length_c   1.000
_cell.angle_alpha   90.00
_cell.angle_beta   90.00
_cell.angle_gamma   90.00
#
_symmetry.space_group_name_H-M   'P 1'
#
loop_
_entity.id
_entity.type
_entity.pdbx_description
1 polymer ?
#
loop_
_entity_poly.entity_id
_entity_poly.type
_entity_poly.pdbx_seq_one_letter_code
_entity_poly.pdbx_strand_id
1 'polypeptide(L)'
;GYAKFTGLKTYNKNLKTMLAIGGWNEGSSRFSTMVADPSRRRELVKNAVKFLRQNHFDGLDLDWEYPAFRDGGKPRDRNNYADLVQ
;
A
#
# COMPACT_ATOMS: atom_id res chain seq x y z
N GLY A 1 0.53 8.99 16.44
CA GLY A 1 -0.71 8.32 15.99
C GLY A 1 -1.29 9.06 14.81
N TYR A 2 -2.02 8.36 13.94
CA TYR A 2 -2.43 8.91 12.63
C TYR A 2 -3.19 10.23 12.71
N ALA A 3 -4.13 10.40 13.66
CA ALA A 3 -4.87 11.64 13.84
C ALA A 3 -3.97 12.88 14.09
N LYS A 4 -2.86 12.73 14.82
CA LYS A 4 -1.90 13.84 15.03
C LYS A 4 -1.17 14.19 13.73
N PHE A 5 -0.81 13.18 12.94
CA PHE A 5 -0.09 13.37 11.67
C PHE A 5 -0.97 13.98 10.60
N THR A 6 -2.14 13.39 10.34
CA THR A 6 -3.11 13.92 9.36
C THR A 6 -3.69 15.26 9.82
N GLY A 7 -3.74 15.52 11.13
CA GLY A 7 -4.08 16.81 11.73
C GLY A 7 -3.12 17.95 11.38
N LEU A 8 -1.90 17.69 10.90
CA LEU A 8 -0.98 18.75 10.45
C LEU A 8 -1.56 19.59 9.30
N LYS A 9 -2.53 19.03 8.56
CA LYS A 9 -3.28 19.73 7.52
C LYS A 9 -4.13 20.90 8.05
N THR A 10 -4.34 21.02 9.36
CA THR A 10 -5.00 22.21 9.93
C THR A 10 -4.10 23.44 9.88
N TYR A 11 -2.78 23.27 9.96
CA TYR A 11 -1.78 24.34 9.88
C TYR A 11 -1.45 24.71 8.43
N ASN A 12 -1.38 23.71 7.54
CA ASN A 12 -1.15 23.93 6.11
C ASN A 12 -2.21 23.18 5.30
N LYS A 13 -3.18 23.91 4.74
CA LYS A 13 -4.29 23.34 3.97
C LYS A 13 -3.86 22.72 2.63
N ASN A 14 -2.66 23.05 2.15
CA ASN A 14 -2.08 22.48 0.94
C ASN A 14 -1.29 21.19 1.20
N LEU A 15 -1.01 20.85 2.46
CA LEU A 15 -0.32 19.62 2.82
C LEU A 15 -1.18 18.40 2.46
N LYS A 16 -0.55 17.39 1.85
CA LYS A 16 -1.12 16.06 1.60
C LYS A 16 -0.32 15.03 2.40
N THR A 17 -1.04 14.11 3.03
CA THR A 17 -0.47 13.05 3.86
C THR A 17 -0.80 11.70 3.24
N MET A 18 0.20 10.86 3.02
CA MET A 18 0.02 9.50 2.52
C MET A 18 0.41 8.47 3.59
N LEU A 19 -0.15 7.27 3.48
CA LEU A 19 0.24 6.10 4.26
C LEU A 19 1.02 5.15 3.36
N ALA A 20 2.22 4.76 3.76
CA ALA A 20 2.97 3.71 3.07
C ALA A 20 2.59 2.32 3.58
N ILE A 21 2.49 1.35 2.68
CA ILE A 21 2.43 -0.09 3.01
C ILE A 21 3.65 -0.80 2.44
N GLY A 22 4.41 -1.49 3.28
CA GLY A 22 5.62 -2.20 2.89
C GLY A 22 6.85 -1.73 3.65
N GLY A 23 7.91 -1.40 2.91
CA GLY A 23 9.25 -1.15 3.41
C GLY A 23 10.05 -2.45 3.60
N TRP A 24 11.37 -2.29 3.72
CA TRP A 24 12.33 -3.39 3.77
C TRP A 24 11.98 -4.55 4.71
N ASN A 25 11.43 -4.25 5.89
CA ASN A 25 11.18 -5.25 6.94
C ASN A 25 9.86 -6.03 6.76
N GLU A 26 8.92 -5.56 5.92
CA GLU A 26 7.70 -6.33 5.61
C GLU A 26 7.98 -7.55 4.71
N GLY A 27 9.13 -7.56 4.03
CA GLY A 27 9.55 -8.64 3.13
C GLY A 27 8.69 -8.74 1.86
N SER A 28 9.04 -9.65 0.96
CA SER A 28 8.37 -9.77 -0.35
C SER A 28 7.37 -10.93 -0.45
N SER A 29 7.49 -11.96 0.39
CA SER A 29 6.65 -13.15 0.32
C SER A 29 5.16 -12.88 0.56
N ARG A 30 4.84 -11.99 1.52
CA ARG A 30 3.46 -11.55 1.82
C ARG A 30 2.83 -10.81 0.64
N PHE A 31 3.57 -9.87 0.06
CA PHE A 31 3.12 -9.12 -1.11
C PHE A 31 2.93 -10.04 -2.32
N SER A 32 3.91 -10.88 -2.67
CA SER A 32 3.82 -11.83 -3.78
C SER A 32 2.59 -12.74 -3.67
N THR A 33 2.29 -13.22 -2.46
CA THR A 33 1.11 -14.06 -2.21
C THR A 33 -0.20 -13.29 -2.35
N MET A 34 -0.25 -12.05 -1.85
CA MET A 34 -1.44 -11.20 -1.94
C MET A 34 -1.73 -10.77 -3.38
N VAL A 35 -0.71 -10.33 -4.14
CA VAL A 35 -0.92 -9.85 -5.52
C VAL A 35 -1.25 -10.97 -6.49
N ALA A 36 -0.88 -12.23 -6.20
CA ALA A 36 -1.14 -13.35 -7.09
C ALA A 36 -2.62 -13.75 -7.22
N ASP A 37 -3.49 -13.27 -6.34
CA ASP A 37 -4.91 -13.61 -6.29
C ASP A 37 -5.78 -12.36 -6.52
N PRO A 38 -6.57 -12.30 -7.61
CA PRO A 38 -7.44 -11.15 -7.91
C PRO A 38 -8.45 -10.83 -6.80
N SER A 39 -8.91 -11.84 -6.04
CA SER A 39 -9.84 -11.63 -4.92
C SER A 39 -9.16 -10.90 -3.76
N ARG A 40 -7.90 -11.27 -3.45
CA ARG A 40 -7.08 -10.62 -2.41
C ARG A 40 -6.66 -9.22 -2.80
N ARG A 41 -6.33 -8.97 -4.08
CA ARG A 41 -6.09 -7.61 -4.59
C ARG A 41 -7.30 -6.72 -4.35
N ARG A 42 -8.50 -7.20 -4.71
CA ARG A 42 -9.76 -6.47 -4.50
C ARG A 42 -10.02 -6.18 -3.02
N GLU A 43 -9.75 -7.15 -2.15
CA GLU A 43 -9.89 -6.97 -0.70
C GLU A 43 -8.90 -5.96 -0.14
N LEU A 44 -7.63 -6.00 -0.56
CA LEU A 44 -6.63 -5.01 -0.16
C LEU A 44 -7.06 -3.60 -0.56
N VAL A 45 -7.48 -3.38 -1.81
CA VAL A 45 -7.95 -2.07 -2.28
C VAL A 45 -9.13 -1.59 -1.45
N LYS A 46 -10.14 -2.44 -1.22
CA LYS A 46 -11.31 -2.09 -0.41
C LYS A 46 -10.91 -1.69 1.02
N ASN A 47 -10.04 -2.46 1.65
CA ASN A 47 -9.60 -2.21 3.03
C ASN A 47 -8.70 -0.98 3.12
N ALA A 48 -7.79 -0.77 2.17
CA ALA A 48 -6.94 0.42 2.10
C ALA A 48 -7.78 1.68 1.97
N VAL A 49 -8.73 1.73 1.02
CA VAL A 49 -9.63 2.89 0.85
C VAL A 49 -10.41 3.17 2.14
N LYS A 50 -10.96 2.13 2.79
CA LYS A 50 -11.67 2.28 4.06
C LYS A 50 -10.74 2.86 5.13
N PHE A 51 -9.54 2.31 5.28
CA PHE A 51 -8.58 2.72 6.30
C PHE A 51 -8.11 4.17 6.11
N LEU A 52 -7.77 4.56 4.88
CA LEU A 52 -7.31 5.92 4.56
C LEU A 52 -8.39 6.94 4.86
N ARG A 53 -9.64 6.67 4.48
CA ARG A 53 -10.78 7.55 4.76
C ARG A 53 -11.04 7.69 6.26
N GLN A 54 -11.00 6.58 7.00
CA GLN A 54 -11.19 6.58 8.45
C GLN A 54 -10.11 7.37 9.20
N ASN A 55 -8.88 7.42 8.66
CA ASN A 55 -7.74 8.08 9.30
C ASN A 55 -7.37 9.44 8.66
N HIS A 56 -8.17 9.91 7.70
CA HIS A 56 -7.98 11.18 6.98
C HIS A 56 -6.68 11.31 6.17
N PHE A 57 -6.17 10.22 5.61
CA PHE A 57 -5.07 10.26 4.64
C PHE A 57 -5.58 10.67 3.26
N ASP A 58 -4.70 11.28 2.46
CA ASP A 58 -4.99 11.76 1.10
C ASP A 58 -4.50 10.78 0.02
N GLY A 59 -3.72 9.77 0.38
CA GLY A 59 -3.16 8.81 -0.56
C GLY A 59 -2.54 7.59 0.09
N LEU A 60 -2.25 6.60 -0.75
CA LEU A 60 -1.53 5.38 -0.42
C LEU A 60 -0.19 5.43 -1.15
N ASP A 61 0.86 4.99 -0.47
CA ASP A 61 2.16 4.73 -1.06
C ASP A 61 2.43 3.21 -1.01
N LEU A 62 2.77 2.62 -2.15
CA LEU A 62 3.03 1.19 -2.28
C LEU A 62 4.54 0.96 -2.24
N ASP A 63 5.05 0.68 -1.06
CA ASP A 63 6.48 0.52 -0.81
C ASP A 63 6.87 -0.97 -0.79
N TRP A 64 6.48 -1.71 -1.82
CA TRP A 64 6.91 -3.11 -1.94
C TRP A 64 8.35 -3.15 -2.45
N GLU A 65 9.26 -3.62 -1.59
CA GLU A 65 10.67 -3.80 -1.90
C GLU A 65 11.06 -5.30 -1.99
N TYR A 66 11.01 -5.96 -3.15
CA TYR A 66 10.55 -5.46 -4.45
C TYR A 66 9.79 -6.54 -5.23
N PRO A 67 8.86 -6.19 -6.14
CA PRO A 67 8.21 -7.17 -7.01
C PRO A 67 9.23 -8.05 -7.74
N ALA A 68 9.04 -9.37 -7.68
CA ALA A 68 9.92 -10.37 -8.29
C ALA A 68 11.36 -10.45 -7.73
N PHE A 69 11.63 -9.85 -6.57
CA PHE A 69 12.94 -9.90 -5.91
C PHE A 69 12.79 -10.21 -4.41
N ARG A 70 13.89 -10.64 -3.75
CA ARG A 70 13.94 -11.11 -2.35
C ARG A 70 13.12 -12.38 -2.09
N ASP A 71 12.74 -12.59 -0.83
CA ASP A 71 12.05 -13.79 -0.34
C ASP A 71 10.71 -13.99 -1.05
N GLY A 72 10.50 -15.17 -1.63
CA GLY A 72 9.24 -15.52 -2.27
C GLY A 72 8.92 -14.79 -3.58
N GLY A 73 9.84 -13.97 -4.10
CA GLY A 73 9.66 -13.24 -5.36
C GLY A 73 9.47 -14.18 -6.56
N LYS A 74 8.51 -13.85 -7.43
CA LYS A 74 8.19 -14.61 -8.64
C LYS A 74 8.21 -13.67 -9.86
N PRO A 75 8.66 -14.10 -11.06
CA PRO A 75 8.65 -13.24 -12.24
C PRO A 75 7.27 -12.63 -12.56
N ARG A 76 6.18 -13.36 -12.28
CA ARG A 76 4.79 -12.91 -12.45
C ARG A 76 4.37 -11.77 -11.53
N ASP A 77 5.12 -11.49 -10.47
CA ASP A 77 4.84 -10.41 -9.54
C ASP A 77 4.88 -9.05 -10.23
N ARG A 78 5.64 -8.88 -11.31
CA ARG A 78 5.65 -7.67 -12.13
C ARG A 78 4.26 -7.36 -12.70
N ASN A 79 3.63 -8.35 -13.33
CA ASN A 79 2.30 -8.21 -13.91
C ASN A 79 1.24 -8.12 -12.81
N ASN A 80 1.33 -8.97 -11.78
CA ASN A 80 0.38 -8.94 -10.66
C ASN A 80 0.43 -7.62 -9.88
N TYR A 81 1.60 -6.99 -9.78
CA TYR A 81 1.75 -5.67 -9.20
C TYR A 81 1.14 -4.59 -10.09
N ALA A 82 1.33 -4.66 -11.42
CA ALA A 82 0.64 -3.77 -12.35
C ALA A 82 -0.90 -3.91 -12.24
N ASP A 83 -1.41 -5.14 -12.16
CA ASP A 83 -2.83 -5.43 -11.94
C ASP A 83 -3.37 -4.93 -10.58
N LEU A 84 -2.49 -4.74 -9.58
CA LEU A 84 -2.88 -4.16 -8.29
C LEU A 84 -3.04 -2.63 -8.40
N VAL A 85 -2.22 -1.99 -9.24
CA VAL A 85 -2.16 -0.53 -9.40
C VAL A 85 -3.25 0.00 -10.36
N GLN A 86 -3.67 -0.81 -11.34
CA GLN A 86 -4.68 -0.47 -12.34
C GLN A 86 -6.10 -0.37 -11.78
#